data_AF-A0A7L1BBG9-F1
#
_entry.id   AF-A0A7L1BBG9-F1
#
_cell.length_a   1.000
_cell.length_b   1.000
_cell.length_c   1.000
_cell.angle_alpha   90.00
_cell.angle_beta   90.00
_cell.angle_gamma   90.00
#
_symmetry.space_group_name_H-M   'P 1'
#
loop_
_entity.id
_entity.type
_entity.pdbx_description
1 polymer ?
#
loop_
_entity_poly.entity_id
_entity_poly.type
_entity_poly.pdbx_seq_one_letter_code
_entity_poly.pdbx_strand_id
1 'polypeptide(L)'
;MTLEEIHRQQPMPAGHDWMQGAGTALHELLVSAQRRGCLTAGVYESAKLMNVDPDNVAFCVLAADQEDEGDIALQIHFTLIQAFCCENDIDIVRVNDVAKLAAIVGPSEDSGEPRDLHCILITNPNEEGWKDPDLEKLNLFCEESRNVNDWVPTITLPE
;
A
#
# COMPACT_ATOMS: atom_id res chain seq x y z
N MET A 1 36.05 30.10 6.18
CA MET A 1 35.69 28.70 5.93
C MET A 1 34.43 28.72 5.09
N THR A 2 34.48 28.05 3.95
CA THR A 2 33.54 28.15 2.83
C THR A 2 32.20 27.52 3.17
N LEU A 3 31.16 28.35 3.18
CA LEU A 3 29.77 27.93 3.03
C LEU A 3 29.55 27.67 1.53
N GLU A 4 29.14 26.47 1.16
CA GLU A 4 28.33 26.12 -0.03
C GLU A 4 28.38 24.60 -0.21
N GLU A 5 27.61 23.90 0.62
CA GLU A 5 27.24 22.51 0.33
C GLU A 5 26.01 22.56 -0.57
N ILE A 6 26.27 22.56 -1.87
CA ILE A 6 25.27 22.46 -2.93
C ILE A 6 24.62 21.08 -2.78
N HIS A 7 23.48 21.02 -2.10
CA HIS A 7 22.56 19.90 -2.22
C HIS A 7 22.19 19.79 -3.71
N ARG A 8 22.74 18.78 -4.38
CA ARG A 8 22.22 18.32 -5.66
C ARG A 8 20.77 17.92 -5.43
N GLN A 9 19.85 18.80 -5.78
CA GLN A 9 18.50 18.37 -6.15
C GLN A 9 18.68 17.44 -7.34
N GLN A 10 18.59 16.13 -7.10
CA GLN A 10 18.35 15.20 -8.20
C GLN A 10 17.03 15.63 -8.85
N PRO A 11 16.97 15.73 -10.19
CA PRO A 11 15.71 15.97 -10.85
C PRO A 11 14.78 14.80 -10.52
N MET A 12 13.61 15.12 -9.96
CA MET A 12 12.53 14.17 -9.71
C MET A 12 12.34 13.32 -10.98
N PRO A 13 12.28 11.97 -10.86
CA PRO A 13 12.06 11.13 -12.01
C PRO A 13 10.73 11.57 -12.67
N ALA A 14 10.79 11.79 -13.97
CA ALA A 14 9.66 12.25 -14.77
C ALA A 14 8.42 11.40 -14.44
N GLY A 15 7.30 12.06 -14.12
CA GLY A 15 6.18 11.47 -13.40
C GLY A 15 5.57 10.19 -13.99
N HIS A 16 5.82 9.87 -15.26
CA HIS A 16 5.35 8.64 -15.89
C HIS A 16 6.17 7.40 -15.50
N ASP A 17 7.51 7.46 -15.59
CA ASP A 17 8.38 6.31 -15.30
C ASP A 17 8.38 5.96 -13.80
N TRP A 18 8.21 7.00 -12.98
CA TRP A 18 8.05 6.89 -11.53
C TRP A 18 6.77 6.14 -11.13
N MET A 19 5.63 6.56 -11.66
CA MET A 19 4.33 5.91 -11.39
C MET A 19 4.29 4.48 -11.91
N GLN A 20 4.82 4.23 -13.12
CA GLN A 20 4.90 2.88 -13.67
C GLN A 20 5.82 1.97 -12.84
N GLY A 21 6.93 2.54 -12.33
CA GLY A 21 7.82 1.86 -11.41
C GLY A 21 7.14 1.45 -10.10
N ALA A 22 6.31 2.32 -9.53
CA ALA A 22 5.56 2.03 -8.30
C ALA A 22 4.46 1.00 -8.53
N GLY A 23 3.73 1.06 -9.66
CA GLY A 23 2.74 0.06 -10.03
C GLY A 23 3.32 -1.34 -10.16
N THR A 24 4.48 -1.46 -10.83
CA THR A 24 5.19 -2.74 -10.96
C THR A 24 5.67 -3.26 -9.61
N ALA A 25 6.21 -2.38 -8.75
CA ALA A 25 6.65 -2.76 -7.40
C ALA A 25 5.48 -3.25 -6.54
N LEU A 26 4.34 -2.56 -6.60
CA LEU A 26 3.13 -2.97 -5.88
C LEU A 26 2.65 -4.35 -6.33
N HIS A 27 2.64 -4.62 -7.64
CA HIS A 27 2.33 -5.94 -8.18
C HIS A 27 3.25 -7.03 -7.59
N GLU A 28 4.57 -6.86 -7.70
CA GLU A 28 5.53 -7.85 -7.20
C GLU A 28 5.46 -8.02 -5.68
N LEU A 29 5.26 -6.93 -4.92
CA LEU A 29 5.09 -6.99 -3.48
C LEU A 29 3.86 -7.80 -3.09
N LEU A 30 2.72 -7.58 -3.75
CA LEU A 30 1.48 -8.32 -3.48
C LEU A 30 1.65 -9.82 -3.76
N VAL A 31 2.30 -10.19 -4.87
CA VAL A 31 2.61 -11.59 -5.21
C VAL A 31 3.56 -12.21 -4.17
N SER A 32 4.63 -11.50 -3.80
CA SER A 32 5.60 -11.93 -2.79
C SER A 32 4.92 -12.13 -1.42
N ALA A 33 4.12 -11.16 -0.97
CA ALA A 33 3.39 -11.18 0.29
C ALA A 33 2.38 -12.33 0.35
N GLN A 34 1.59 -12.52 -0.73
CA GLN A 34 0.65 -13.63 -0.82
C GLN A 34 1.38 -14.98 -0.71
N ARG A 35 2.45 -15.18 -1.48
CA ARG A 35 3.20 -16.44 -1.51
C ARG A 35 3.80 -16.79 -0.14
N ARG A 36 4.20 -15.78 0.63
CA ARG A 36 4.78 -15.93 1.97
C ARG A 36 3.75 -16.04 3.08
N GLY A 37 2.46 -15.80 2.78
CA GLY A 37 1.39 -15.78 3.78
C GLY A 37 1.44 -14.55 4.69
N CYS A 38 1.98 -13.43 4.20
CA CYS A 38 2.15 -12.16 4.94
C CYS A 38 1.15 -11.09 4.49
N LEU A 39 0.02 -11.51 3.94
CA LEU A 39 -1.02 -10.65 3.39
C LEU A 39 -2.31 -10.87 4.16
N THR A 40 -2.81 -9.80 4.77
CA THR A 40 -4.16 -9.73 5.35
C THR A 40 -5.04 -8.95 4.40
N ALA A 41 -6.21 -9.47 4.06
CA ALA A 41 -7.15 -8.81 3.15
C ALA A 41 -8.53 -8.70 3.80
N GLY A 42 -9.17 -7.57 3.54
CA GLY A 42 -10.47 -7.22 4.08
C GLY A 42 -10.34 -6.04 5.04
N VAL A 43 -11.32 -5.14 5.00
CA VAL A 43 -11.36 -3.95 5.86
C VAL A 43 -11.41 -4.35 7.33
N TYR A 44 -12.24 -5.35 7.66
CA TYR A 44 -12.42 -5.80 9.02
C TYR A 44 -11.20 -6.54 9.56
N GLU A 45 -10.64 -7.46 8.77
CA GLU A 45 -9.44 -8.23 9.11
C GLU A 45 -8.24 -7.30 9.31
N SER A 46 -8.11 -6.29 8.44
CA SER A 46 -7.05 -5.29 8.53
C SER A 46 -7.18 -4.46 9.80
N ALA A 47 -8.37 -3.94 10.11
CA ALA A 47 -8.63 -3.19 11.34
C ALA A 47 -8.37 -4.04 12.59
N LYS A 48 -8.73 -5.33 12.56
CA LYS A 48 -8.47 -6.27 13.65
C LYS A 48 -6.97 -6.48 13.87
N LEU A 49 -6.20 -6.65 12.79
CA LEU A 49 -4.74 -6.80 12.87
C LEU A 49 -4.09 -5.54 13.44
N MET A 50 -4.43 -4.37 12.90
CA MET A 50 -3.92 -3.08 13.39
C MET A 50 -4.20 -2.82 14.86
N ASN A 51 -5.33 -3.33 15.38
CA ASN A 51 -5.66 -3.21 16.80
C ASN A 51 -4.88 -4.18 17.71
N VAL A 52 -4.28 -5.23 17.15
CA VAL A 52 -3.55 -6.27 17.91
C VAL A 52 -2.04 -6.08 17.81
N ASP A 53 -1.53 -5.83 16.61
CA ASP A 53 -0.09 -5.81 16.30
C ASP A 53 0.23 -4.84 15.14
N PRO A 54 0.12 -3.51 15.36
CA PRO A 54 0.38 -2.53 14.32
C PRO A 54 1.87 -2.43 13.95
N ASP A 55 2.77 -2.72 14.89
CA ASP A 55 4.23 -2.67 14.71
C ASP A 55 4.72 -3.64 13.62
N ASN A 56 3.93 -4.69 13.35
CA ASN A 56 4.25 -5.70 12.35
C ASN A 56 3.70 -5.37 10.96
N VAL A 57 2.90 -4.32 10.82
CA VAL A 57 2.36 -3.88 9.52
C VAL A 57 3.42 -3.06 8.79
N ALA A 58 3.82 -3.51 7.60
CA ALA A 58 4.85 -2.88 6.80
C ALA A 58 4.29 -1.96 5.72
N PHE A 59 3.09 -2.25 5.20
CA PHE A 59 2.49 -1.48 4.11
C PHE A 59 0.98 -1.69 4.05
N CYS A 60 0.23 -0.66 3.64
CA CYS A 60 -1.23 -0.69 3.50
C CYS A 60 -1.69 -0.30 2.09
N VAL A 61 -2.66 -1.02 1.56
CA VAL A 61 -3.32 -0.72 0.28
C VAL A 61 -4.81 -0.55 0.54
N LEU A 62 -5.37 0.58 0.11
CA LEU A 62 -6.81 0.78 0.02
C LEU A 62 -7.25 0.67 -1.43
N ALA A 63 -8.31 -0.09 -1.70
CA ALA A 63 -8.81 -0.29 -3.05
C ALA A 63 -10.30 0.00 -3.15
N ALA A 64 -10.68 0.86 -4.09
CA ALA A 64 -12.08 1.15 -4.37
C ALA A 64 -12.24 1.54 -5.83
N ASP A 65 -13.28 1.00 -6.44
CA ASP A 65 -13.72 1.38 -7.78
C ASP A 65 -14.76 2.51 -7.70
N GLN A 66 -15.19 3.03 -8.84
CA GLN A 66 -16.16 4.13 -8.89
C GLN A 66 -17.50 3.78 -8.21
N GLU A 67 -17.89 2.51 -8.21
CA GLU A 67 -19.12 2.05 -7.54
C GLU A 67 -19.04 2.14 -6.01
N ASP A 68 -17.84 2.10 -5.45
CA ASP A 68 -17.58 2.13 -4.00
C ASP A 68 -17.59 3.54 -3.41
N GLU A 69 -17.52 4.59 -4.25
CA GLU A 69 -17.56 6.00 -3.81
C GLU A 69 -18.87 6.35 -3.08
N GLY A 70 -19.96 5.63 -3.40
CA GLY A 70 -21.27 5.80 -2.78
C GLY A 70 -21.46 5.06 -1.45
N ASP A 71 -20.56 4.12 -1.11
CA ASP A 71 -20.65 3.37 0.15
C ASP A 71 -20.07 4.17 1.31
N ILE A 72 -20.94 4.89 2.02
CA ILE A 72 -20.57 5.70 3.17
C ILE A 72 -19.86 4.88 4.25
N ALA A 73 -20.28 3.62 4.47
CA ALA A 73 -19.67 2.79 5.50
C ALA A 73 -18.23 2.46 5.11
N LEU A 74 -17.99 2.08 3.85
CA LEU A 74 -16.65 1.83 3.34
C LEU A 74 -15.76 3.08 3.42
N GLN A 75 -16.28 4.25 3.02
CA GLN A 75 -15.52 5.50 3.08
C GLN A 75 -15.16 5.91 4.53
N ILE A 76 -16.03 5.62 5.50
CA ILE A 76 -15.72 5.82 6.92
C ILE A 76 -14.55 4.90 7.32
N HIS A 77 -14.59 3.62 6.96
CA HIS A 77 -13.50 2.70 7.29
C HIS A 77 -12.17 3.13 6.66
N PHE A 78 -12.18 3.56 5.40
CA PHE A 78 -10.98 4.09 4.76
C PHE A 78 -10.40 5.29 5.48
N THR A 79 -11.26 6.20 5.94
CA THR A 79 -10.84 7.36 6.72
C THR A 79 -10.18 6.94 8.03
N LEU A 80 -10.77 5.96 8.74
CA LEU A 80 -10.22 5.44 9.99
C LEU A 80 -8.88 4.72 9.79
N ILE A 81 -8.79 3.86 8.77
CA ILE A 81 -7.57 3.13 8.43
C ILE A 81 -6.46 4.09 8.02
N GLN A 82 -6.77 5.05 7.14
CA GLN A 82 -5.81 6.08 6.75
C GLN A 82 -5.29 6.86 7.96
N ALA A 83 -6.16 7.30 8.86
CA ALA A 83 -5.75 8.01 10.07
C ALA A 83 -4.81 7.14 10.93
N PHE A 84 -5.17 5.87 11.11
CA PHE A 84 -4.35 4.92 11.87
C PHE A 84 -2.96 4.72 11.24
N CYS A 85 -2.89 4.49 9.92
CA CYS A 85 -1.62 4.31 9.22
C CYS A 85 -0.74 5.56 9.33
N CYS A 86 -1.31 6.76 9.19
CA CYS A 86 -0.58 8.01 9.38
C CYS A 86 -0.06 8.20 10.81
N GLU A 87 -0.82 7.80 11.83
CA GLU A 87 -0.41 7.92 13.24
C GLU A 87 0.69 6.93 13.64
N ASN A 88 0.81 5.80 12.93
CA ASN A 88 1.77 4.72 13.21
C ASN A 88 2.89 4.63 12.17
N ASP A 89 3.07 5.65 11.32
CA ASP A 89 4.10 5.69 10.27
C ASP A 89 4.06 4.47 9.32
N ILE A 90 2.86 3.95 9.03
CA ILE A 90 2.64 2.88 8.06
C ILE A 90 2.41 3.53 6.68
N ASP A 91 3.28 3.22 5.72
CA ASP A 91 3.12 3.68 4.35
C ASP A 91 1.83 3.09 3.73
N ILE A 92 1.05 3.96 3.07
CA ILE A 92 -0.30 3.66 2.57
C ILE A 92 -0.52 4.23 1.18
N VAL A 93 -1.16 3.45 0.31
CA VAL A 93 -1.51 3.85 -1.08
C VAL A 93 -2.96 3.52 -1.42
N ARG A 94 -3.48 4.20 -2.46
CA ARG A 94 -4.78 3.89 -3.08
C ARG A 94 -4.61 3.20 -4.43
N VAL A 95 -5.51 2.28 -4.74
CA VAL A 95 -5.62 1.62 -6.04
C VAL A 95 -7.07 1.69 -6.51
N ASN A 96 -7.29 2.05 -7.78
CA ASN A 96 -8.62 2.26 -8.36
C ASN A 96 -9.00 1.14 -9.35
N ASP A 97 -8.61 -0.10 -9.03
CA ASP A 97 -8.90 -1.29 -9.84
C ASP A 97 -8.94 -2.53 -8.95
N VAL A 98 -10.06 -2.74 -8.26
CA VAL A 98 -10.26 -3.87 -7.33
C VAL A 98 -10.20 -5.19 -8.10
N ALA A 99 -10.67 -5.22 -9.35
CA ALA A 99 -10.65 -6.40 -10.20
C ALA A 99 -9.22 -6.87 -10.53
N LYS A 100 -8.30 -5.95 -10.88
CA LYS A 100 -6.88 -6.27 -11.06
C LYS A 100 -6.24 -6.73 -9.77
N LEU A 101 -6.56 -6.08 -8.65
CA LEU A 101 -6.06 -6.49 -7.34
C LEU A 101 -6.46 -7.94 -7.01
N ALA A 102 -7.71 -8.31 -7.32
CA ALA A 102 -8.20 -9.68 -7.18
C ALA A 102 -7.46 -10.68 -8.08
N ALA A 103 -7.13 -10.28 -9.32
CA ALA A 103 -6.38 -11.12 -10.24
C ALA A 103 -4.94 -11.41 -9.73
N ILE A 104 -4.31 -10.43 -9.07
CA ILE A 104 -2.96 -10.57 -8.50
C ILE A 104 -3.01 -11.45 -7.25
N VAL A 105 -3.91 -11.12 -6.31
CA VAL A 105 -4.00 -11.76 -4.98
C VAL A 105 -4.73 -13.10 -5.03
N GLY A 106 -5.35 -13.45 -6.16
CA GLY A 106 -5.99 -14.75 -6.37
C GLY A 106 -7.21 -15.04 -5.46
N PRO A 107 -7.86 -16.20 -5.65
CA PRO A 107 -9.04 -16.56 -4.89
C PRO A 107 -8.72 -16.83 -3.41
N SER A 108 -9.69 -16.56 -2.53
CA SER A 108 -9.67 -17.08 -1.16
C SER A 108 -9.87 -18.60 -1.18
N GLU A 109 -9.08 -19.35 -0.41
CA GLU A 109 -9.19 -20.82 -0.38
C GLU A 109 -10.45 -21.31 0.38
N ASP A 110 -11.18 -20.43 1.11
CA ASP A 110 -11.96 -20.91 2.27
C ASP A 110 -13.46 -20.55 2.34
N SER A 111 -14.06 -19.75 1.45
CA SER A 111 -15.42 -19.23 1.73
C SER A 111 -16.46 -19.24 0.62
N GLY A 112 -16.11 -19.37 -0.66
CA GLY A 112 -17.09 -19.27 -1.76
C GLY A 112 -17.77 -17.89 -1.90
N GLU A 113 -17.52 -16.97 -0.98
CA GLU A 113 -17.85 -15.55 -1.04
C GLU A 113 -16.69 -14.76 -1.67
N PRO A 114 -16.99 -13.68 -2.41
CA PRO A 114 -15.95 -12.80 -2.93
C PRO A 114 -15.10 -12.25 -1.77
N ARG A 115 -13.78 -12.33 -1.94
CA ARG A 115 -12.83 -11.81 -0.95
C ARG A 115 -12.96 -10.30 -0.88
N ASP A 116 -13.17 -9.74 0.31
CA ASP A 116 -13.04 -8.30 0.52
C ASP A 116 -11.57 -7.92 0.29
N LEU A 117 -11.35 -7.06 -0.70
CA LEU A 117 -10.03 -6.56 -1.10
C LEU A 117 -9.94 -5.03 -0.97
N HIS A 118 -10.91 -4.39 -0.31
CA HIS A 118 -10.92 -2.95 -0.16
C HIS A 118 -9.82 -2.44 0.79
N CYS A 119 -9.27 -3.33 1.62
CA CYS A 119 -8.04 -3.08 2.36
C CYS A 119 -7.15 -4.32 2.33
N ILE A 120 -5.86 -4.11 2.08
CA ILE A 120 -4.83 -5.13 2.19
C ILE A 120 -3.69 -4.61 3.05
N LEU A 121 -3.30 -5.39 4.05
CA LEU A 121 -2.11 -5.15 4.84
C LEU A 121 -1.04 -6.17 4.48
N ILE A 122 0.17 -5.68 4.29
CA ILE A 122 1.38 -6.48 4.17
C ILE A 122 2.12 -6.42 5.50
N THR A 123 2.38 -7.57 6.12
CA THR A 123 3.11 -7.68 7.40
C THR A 123 4.53 -8.17 7.21
N ASN A 124 5.39 -7.93 8.19
CA ASN A 124 6.74 -8.49 8.19
C ASN A 124 6.70 -10.00 8.53
N PRO A 125 7.22 -10.91 7.66
CA PRO A 125 7.21 -12.34 7.92
C PRO A 125 8.00 -12.79 9.14
N ASN A 126 9.09 -12.09 9.51
CA ASN A 126 10.09 -12.54 10.48
C ASN A 126 10.73 -11.37 11.25
N GLU A 127 11.25 -11.64 12.45
CA GLU A 127 12.06 -10.70 13.26
C GLU A 127 13.41 -10.32 12.60
N GLU A 128 13.91 -11.09 11.64
CA GLU A 128 15.19 -10.83 10.95
C GLU A 128 15.12 -9.81 9.80
N GLY A 129 13.99 -9.11 9.66
CA GLY A 129 13.82 -8.02 8.70
C GLY A 129 13.63 -8.51 7.27
N TRP A 130 12.38 -8.59 6.83
CA TRP A 130 12.09 -8.80 5.42
C TRP A 130 12.59 -7.61 4.61
N LYS A 131 13.58 -7.86 3.76
CA LYS A 131 14.11 -6.89 2.81
C LYS A 131 13.55 -7.19 1.43
N ASP A 132 12.32 -6.75 1.19
CA ASP A 132 11.74 -6.76 -0.14
C ASP A 132 12.16 -5.48 -0.88
N PRO A 133 12.87 -5.58 -2.02
CA PRO A 133 13.28 -4.39 -2.76
C PRO A 133 12.06 -3.61 -3.30
N ASP A 134 10.94 -4.28 -3.53
CA ASP A 134 9.72 -3.63 -4.00
C ASP A 134 9.03 -2.86 -2.86
N LEU A 135 9.09 -3.37 -1.63
CA LEU A 135 8.66 -2.63 -0.44
C LEU A 135 9.51 -1.38 -0.21
N GLU A 136 10.85 -1.48 -0.28
CA GLU A 136 11.74 -0.32 -0.13
C GLU A 136 11.44 0.77 -1.17
N LYS A 137 11.17 0.36 -2.42
CA LYS A 137 10.81 1.25 -3.51
C LYS A 137 9.46 1.94 -3.28
N LEU A 138 8.48 1.21 -2.74
CA LEU A 138 7.17 1.77 -2.41
C LEU A 138 7.23 2.74 -1.21
N ASN A 139 8.06 2.44 -0.21
CA ASN A 139 8.25 3.35 0.93
C ASN A 139 8.89 4.67 0.47
N LEU A 140 9.90 4.59 -0.41
CA LEU A 140 10.46 5.78 -1.07
C LEU A 140 9.39 6.51 -1.91
N PHE A 141 8.51 5.77 -2.57
CA PHE A 141 7.40 6.35 -3.33
C PHE A 141 6.43 7.15 -2.45
N CYS A 142 6.08 6.61 -1.29
CA CYS A 142 5.24 7.29 -0.31
C CYS A 142 5.97 8.50 0.31
N GLU A 143 7.27 8.40 0.59
CA GLU A 143 8.08 9.51 1.09
C GLU A 143 8.11 10.70 0.12
N GLU A 144 8.39 10.44 -1.16
CA GLU A 144 8.41 11.49 -2.19
C GLU A 144 7.02 12.10 -2.44
N SER A 145 5.97 11.28 -2.34
CA SER A 145 4.58 11.76 -2.39
C SER A 145 4.25 12.71 -1.23
N ARG A 146 4.70 12.36 -0.01
CA ARG A 146 4.55 13.22 1.18
C ARG A 146 5.28 14.56 1.01
N ASN A 147 6.43 14.60 0.33
CA ASN A 147 7.16 15.84 0.03
C ASN A 147 6.35 16.83 -0.83
N VAL A 148 5.36 16.35 -1.58
CA VAL A 148 4.45 17.18 -2.39
C VAL A 148 3.04 17.31 -1.80
N ASN A 149 2.87 16.95 -0.52
CA ASN A 149 1.60 16.95 0.23
C ASN A 149 0.55 15.94 -0.29
N ASP A 150 1.00 14.89 -0.99
CA ASP A 150 0.15 13.74 -1.33
C ASP A 150 0.35 12.64 -0.29
N TRP A 151 -0.55 12.61 0.70
CA TRP A 151 -0.41 11.75 1.89
C TRP A 151 -0.86 10.31 1.67
N VAL A 152 -1.74 10.07 0.68
CA VAL A 152 -2.18 8.72 0.30
C VAL A 152 -2.16 8.64 -1.23
N PRO A 153 -0.96 8.49 -1.80
CA PRO A 153 -0.79 8.54 -3.24
C PRO A 153 -1.53 7.38 -3.91
N THR A 154 -2.05 7.64 -5.11
CA THR A 154 -2.73 6.64 -5.93
C THR A 154 -1.75 5.97 -6.87
N ILE A 155 -1.75 4.64 -6.90
CA ILE A 155 -0.95 3.81 -7.80
C ILE A 155 -1.87 3.14 -8.82
N THR A 156 -1.49 3.22 -10.08
CA THR A 156 -2.11 2.44 -11.16
C THR A 156 -1.36 1.11 -11.31
N LEU A 157 -2.06 -0.01 -11.14
CA LEU A 157 -1.50 -1.33 -11.40
C LEU A 157 -1.21 -1.52 -12.90
N PRO A 158 -0.11 -2.24 -13.24
CA PRO A 158 0.24 -2.52 -14.64
C PRO A 158 -0.88 -3.29 -15.38
N GLU A 159 -0.80 -3.31 -16.70
CA GLU A 159 -1.65 -4.14 -17.56
C GLU A 159 -1.27 -5.62 -17.51
#